data_AF-A0A7Y5KYR0-F1
#
_entry.id   AF-A0A7Y5KYR0-F1
#
_cell.length_a   1.000
_cell.length_b   1.000
_cell.length_c   1.000
_cell.angle_alpha   90.00
_cell.angle_beta   90.00
_cell.angle_gamma   90.00
#
_symmetry.space_group_name_H-M   'P 1'
#
loop_
_entity.id
_entity.type
_entity.pdbx_description
1 polymer ?
#
loop_
_entity_poly.entity_id
_entity_poly.type
_entity_poly.pdbx_seq_one_letter_code
_entity_poly.pdbx_strand_id
1 'polypeptide(L)'
;MARNSSLTLLLTGLLASATGLGTAGTGCGDSGFNLTGGGNEGGSPSSNGGAGGGEGGTFVDNGAELFAALEPDLVAACGACHEPGGIGDAPFIAPPDRYQSILSWPGIVVKNPDESLFVTYAVMSGGHSGTNLDAPNIDLADRVREWLDAEAAAISDPIEEEEPHVDPITPILGFNAIYLTPLGDDLEGIAITFSAELLTENSIKLNNLQIHTTSATGVHIVHPVFAVYPKGKDGSADPVDSFAGLDERYGENTSSDLGVGLVILTNWEPEAKLGIGFELIEPYSDASGEGGGGGGGGGPGGGCNALAEFEANAKPQFDQRCFSCHGGGNGQATAAVDMSDLDTNPDAACVQIRNRVNLDTPAQSQIFITTDPGGNAAHPFKFGGNAGQFNTFRDAVTTWIEAE
;
A
#
# COMPACT_ATOMS: atom_id res chain seq x y z
N MET A 1 -26.79 -26.78 -58.96
CA MET A 1 -26.11 -26.54 -57.66
C MET A 1 -27.17 -26.22 -56.64
N ALA A 2 -27.11 -26.93 -55.51
CA ALA A 2 -28.25 -27.31 -54.68
C ALA A 2 -28.88 -26.13 -53.90
N ARG A 3 -30.22 -26.08 -53.93
CA ARG A 3 -31.07 -25.32 -53.00
C ARG A 3 -31.48 -26.25 -51.87
N ASN A 4 -31.21 -25.85 -50.64
CA ASN A 4 -31.73 -26.49 -49.43
C ASN A 4 -33.24 -26.21 -49.30
N SER A 5 -34.01 -27.24 -48.95
CA SER A 5 -35.40 -27.14 -48.52
C SER A 5 -35.70 -28.24 -47.51
N SER A 6 -36.01 -27.87 -46.26
CA SER A 6 -37.14 -28.33 -45.42
C SER A 6 -36.82 -27.99 -43.94
N LEU A 7 -37.60 -27.17 -43.22
CA LEU A 7 -38.96 -27.38 -42.67
C LEU A 7 -39.01 -28.58 -41.69
N THR A 8 -39.61 -28.60 -40.49
CA THR A 8 -40.14 -27.65 -39.49
C THR A 8 -40.67 -28.52 -38.34
N LEU A 9 -40.50 -28.06 -37.10
CA LEU A 9 -41.21 -28.34 -35.83
C LEU A 9 -41.79 -29.75 -35.52
N LEU A 10 -41.52 -30.21 -34.29
CA LEU A 10 -42.63 -30.48 -33.36
C LEU A 10 -42.24 -30.30 -31.89
N LEU A 11 -43.24 -29.86 -31.14
CA LEU A 11 -43.27 -29.16 -29.86
C LEU A 11 -43.73 -30.11 -28.75
N THR A 12 -43.04 -30.12 -27.60
CA THR A 12 -43.53 -30.55 -26.28
C THR A 12 -42.45 -30.10 -25.28
N GLY A 13 -42.63 -29.20 -24.33
CA GLY A 13 -43.81 -28.90 -23.53
C GLY A 13 -43.65 -29.58 -22.16
N LEU A 14 -42.96 -28.92 -21.21
CA LEU A 14 -43.19 -29.16 -19.78
C LEU A 14 -42.81 -27.91 -18.98
N LEU A 15 -43.82 -27.34 -18.31
CA LEU A 15 -43.70 -26.39 -17.23
C LEU A 15 -43.10 -27.09 -16.00
N ALA A 16 -42.15 -26.43 -15.33
CA ALA A 16 -41.92 -26.60 -13.90
C ALA A 16 -41.67 -25.21 -13.29
N SER A 17 -42.58 -24.84 -12.39
CA SER A 17 -42.58 -23.61 -11.62
C SER A 17 -41.86 -23.81 -10.29
N ALA A 18 -41.37 -22.69 -9.72
CA ALA A 18 -40.92 -22.50 -8.33
C ALA A 18 -39.54 -23.09 -8.01
N THR A 19 -38.62 -22.41 -7.31
CA THR A 19 -38.72 -21.33 -6.33
C THR A 19 -37.51 -20.40 -6.47
N GLY A 20 -37.73 -19.09 -6.52
CA GLY A 20 -36.67 -18.11 -6.29
C GLY A 20 -36.29 -18.11 -4.82
N LEU A 21 -35.07 -18.54 -4.51
CA LEU A 21 -34.36 -18.00 -3.35
C LEU A 21 -33.75 -16.67 -3.81
N GLY A 22 -34.36 -15.57 -3.38
CA GLY A 22 -33.64 -14.30 -3.34
C GLY A 22 -32.59 -14.41 -2.24
N THR A 23 -31.34 -14.64 -2.62
CA THR A 23 -30.23 -14.26 -1.75
C THR A 23 -30.28 -12.75 -1.63
N ALA A 24 -30.65 -12.25 -0.45
CA ALA A 24 -30.38 -10.88 -0.08
C ALA A 24 -28.84 -10.76 -0.02
N GLY A 25 -28.22 -10.48 -1.16
CA GLY A 25 -26.86 -10.01 -1.18
C GLY A 25 -26.89 -8.64 -0.54
N THR A 26 -26.47 -8.56 0.72
CA THR A 26 -26.02 -7.31 1.34
C THR A 26 -24.91 -6.79 0.42
N GLY A 27 -25.23 -5.86 -0.46
CA GLY A 27 -24.28 -5.34 -1.43
C GLY A 27 -23.22 -4.56 -0.69
N CYS A 28 -21.94 -4.95 -0.83
CA CYS A 28 -20.81 -4.10 -0.49
C CYS A 28 -20.97 -2.84 -1.36
N GLY A 29 -21.48 -1.76 -0.77
CA GLY A 29 -21.60 -0.46 -1.40
C GLY A 29 -20.36 0.35 -1.10
N ASP A 30 -19.69 0.85 -2.12
CA ASP A 30 -18.41 1.53 -2.00
C ASP A 30 -18.61 2.95 -1.43
N SER A 31 -18.78 3.05 -0.11
CA SER A 31 -18.64 4.31 0.60
C SER A 31 -17.16 4.55 0.80
N GLY A 32 -16.58 5.34 -0.10
CA GLY A 32 -15.17 5.76 -0.16
C GLY A 32 -14.33 5.38 1.05
N PHE A 33 -13.47 4.39 0.83
CA PHE A 33 -12.43 4.00 1.77
C PHE A 33 -11.59 5.23 2.14
N ASN A 34 -11.78 5.73 3.35
CA ASN A 34 -11.04 6.86 3.89
C ASN A 34 -10.02 6.35 4.90
N LEU A 35 -8.76 6.30 4.50
CA LEU A 35 -7.65 5.88 5.35
C LEU A 35 -7.34 6.89 6.47
N THR A 36 -8.07 8.00 6.60
CA THR A 36 -7.88 9.00 7.66
C THR A 36 -8.30 8.52 9.07
N GLY A 37 -8.40 7.21 9.29
CA GLY A 37 -8.72 6.61 10.58
C GLY A 37 -7.50 6.61 11.51
N GLY A 38 -7.04 7.79 11.93
CA GLY A 38 -6.02 7.92 12.96
C GLY A 38 -5.24 9.24 12.85
N GLY A 39 -5.73 10.30 13.50
CA GLY A 39 -4.91 11.50 13.68
C GLY A 39 -5.66 12.82 13.53
N ASN A 40 -6.74 13.05 14.27
CA ASN A 40 -7.13 14.41 14.64
C ASN A 40 -8.23 14.42 15.70
N GLU A 41 -7.86 14.43 16.99
CA GLU A 41 -8.62 15.15 18.03
C GLU A 41 -7.69 15.66 19.15
N GLY A 42 -7.55 16.99 19.19
CA GLY A 42 -7.74 17.80 20.39
C GLY A 42 -6.96 17.44 21.66
N GLY A 43 -5.90 18.20 21.93
CA GLY A 43 -5.19 18.20 23.20
C GLY A 43 -6.13 18.31 24.43
N SER A 44 -6.01 17.32 25.31
CA SER A 44 -6.34 17.43 26.73
C SER A 44 -5.09 17.15 27.55
N PRO A 45 -4.88 17.86 28.66
CA PRO A 45 -3.60 17.85 29.35
C PRO A 45 -3.44 16.57 30.17
N SER A 46 -2.27 15.95 30.03
CA SER A 46 -1.52 15.25 31.07
C SER A 46 -2.34 14.41 32.06
N SER A 47 -2.36 13.10 31.81
CA SER A 47 -2.24 12.11 32.87
C SER A 47 -1.00 11.28 32.63
N ASN A 48 0.00 11.50 33.48
CA ASN A 48 1.18 10.66 33.63
C ASN A 48 0.85 9.17 33.69
N GLY A 49 1.68 8.36 33.02
CA GLY A 49 2.14 7.09 33.55
C GLY A 49 1.31 5.86 33.21
N GLY A 50 1.30 5.48 31.94
CA GLY A 50 1.06 4.10 31.52
C GLY A 50 2.39 3.45 31.16
N ALA A 51 3.25 3.18 32.14
CA ALA A 51 4.40 2.30 31.95
C ALA A 51 3.87 0.87 31.76
N GLY A 52 3.51 0.53 30.53
CA GLY A 52 3.18 -0.82 30.09
C GLY A 52 4.43 -1.68 29.94
N GLY A 53 5.34 -1.64 30.92
CA GLY A 53 6.36 -2.67 31.11
C GLY A 53 5.67 -3.92 31.64
N GLY A 54 4.91 -4.60 30.79
CA GLY A 54 4.31 -5.88 31.09
C GLY A 54 5.42 -6.87 31.38
N GLU A 55 5.39 -7.42 32.60
CA GLU A 55 6.31 -8.45 33.07
C GLU A 55 6.39 -9.62 32.06
N GLY A 56 7.51 -9.72 31.35
CA GLY A 56 8.17 -10.94 30.89
C GLY A 56 7.31 -12.17 30.57
N GLY A 57 6.17 -12.00 29.90
CA GLY A 57 5.49 -13.12 29.25
C GLY A 57 6.41 -13.64 28.16
N THR A 58 6.73 -14.93 28.18
CA THR A 58 7.48 -15.55 27.08
C THR A 58 6.69 -15.30 25.79
N PHE A 59 7.32 -14.64 24.81
CA PHE A 59 6.74 -14.50 23.48
C PHE A 59 6.26 -15.87 22.97
N VAL A 60 5.01 -15.93 22.51
CA VAL A 60 4.41 -17.13 21.94
C VAL A 60 4.21 -16.87 20.46
N ASP A 61 4.96 -17.60 19.64
CA ASP A 61 4.80 -17.57 18.18
C ASP A 61 3.61 -18.43 17.75
N ASN A 62 2.40 -17.91 17.90
CA ASN A 62 1.16 -18.60 17.49
C ASN A 62 0.30 -17.79 16.51
N GLY A 63 0.77 -16.65 15.99
CA GLY A 63 0.02 -15.81 15.06
C GLY A 63 -0.49 -16.55 13.83
N ALA A 64 0.36 -17.36 13.19
CA ALA A 64 -0.03 -18.18 12.03
C ALA A 64 -1.06 -19.28 12.38
N GLU A 65 -0.95 -19.87 13.58
CA GLU A 65 -1.91 -20.88 14.07
C GLU A 65 -3.28 -20.25 14.34
N LEU A 66 -3.29 -19.11 15.03
CA LEU A 66 -4.50 -18.32 15.29
C LEU A 66 -5.15 -17.87 13.97
N PHE A 67 -4.34 -17.39 13.01
CA PHE A 67 -4.85 -17.04 11.68
C PHE A 67 -5.45 -18.24 10.96
N ALA A 68 -4.77 -19.39 10.94
CA ALA A 68 -5.29 -20.60 10.28
C ALA A 68 -6.63 -21.05 10.86
N ALA A 69 -6.85 -20.84 12.16
CA ALA A 69 -8.12 -21.14 12.82
C ALA A 69 -9.25 -20.14 12.46
N LEU A 70 -8.93 -18.87 12.19
CA LEU A 70 -9.92 -17.84 11.82
C LEU A 70 -10.12 -17.68 10.30
N GLU A 71 -9.17 -18.12 9.47
CA GLU A 71 -9.18 -17.92 8.01
C GLU A 71 -10.50 -18.33 7.35
N PRO A 72 -11.11 -19.50 7.63
CA PRO A 72 -12.36 -19.89 6.96
C PRO A 72 -13.51 -18.90 7.22
N ASP A 73 -13.61 -18.37 8.44
CA ASP A 73 -14.64 -17.42 8.82
C ASP A 73 -14.35 -16.03 8.27
N LEU A 74 -13.07 -15.63 8.26
CA LEU A 74 -12.66 -14.36 7.65
C LEU A 74 -12.90 -14.35 6.14
N VAL A 75 -12.59 -15.45 5.43
CA VAL A 75 -12.90 -15.62 4.00
C VAL A 75 -14.41 -15.65 3.78
N ALA A 76 -15.18 -16.32 4.64
CA ALA A 76 -16.64 -16.33 4.53
C ALA A 76 -17.25 -14.93 4.71
N ALA A 77 -16.71 -14.12 5.63
CA ALA A 77 -17.18 -12.77 5.91
C ALA A 77 -16.74 -11.75 4.85
N CYS A 78 -15.47 -11.82 4.43
CA CYS A 78 -14.80 -10.76 3.69
C CYS A 78 -14.43 -11.15 2.25
N GLY A 79 -14.27 -12.44 1.94
CA GLY A 79 -13.64 -12.90 0.70
C GLY A 79 -14.38 -12.50 -0.58
N ALA A 80 -15.71 -12.44 -0.55
CA ALA A 80 -16.49 -11.97 -1.71
C ALA A 80 -16.14 -10.53 -2.15
N CYS A 81 -15.63 -9.71 -1.24
CA CYS A 81 -15.22 -8.34 -1.51
C CYS A 81 -13.69 -8.19 -1.52
N HIS A 82 -12.93 -8.94 -0.70
CA HIS A 82 -11.49 -8.76 -0.49
C HIS A 82 -10.59 -9.91 -0.99
N GLU A 83 -11.10 -10.82 -1.82
CA GLU A 83 -10.27 -11.67 -2.68
C GLU A 83 -10.01 -11.01 -4.04
N PRO A 84 -8.95 -11.41 -4.77
CA PRO A 84 -8.76 -11.02 -6.17
C PRO A 84 -9.99 -11.37 -7.01
N GLY A 85 -10.54 -10.40 -7.75
CA GLY A 85 -11.82 -10.59 -8.47
C GLY A 85 -13.07 -10.24 -7.67
N GLY A 86 -12.92 -9.94 -6.38
CA GLY A 86 -13.97 -9.40 -5.53
C GLY A 86 -14.41 -8.02 -5.99
N ILE A 87 -15.58 -7.62 -5.49
CA ILE A 87 -16.14 -6.28 -5.78
C ILE A 87 -15.47 -5.17 -4.97
N GLY A 88 -14.71 -5.52 -3.93
CA GLY A 88 -13.90 -4.59 -3.18
C GLY A 88 -12.56 -4.38 -3.85
N ASP A 89 -12.03 -3.19 -3.65
CA ASP A 89 -10.84 -2.72 -4.33
C ASP A 89 -9.54 -2.98 -3.53
N ALA A 90 -9.68 -3.53 -2.32
CA ALA A 90 -8.61 -3.94 -1.41
C ALA A 90 -8.55 -5.48 -1.27
N PRO A 91 -7.89 -6.23 -2.18
CA PRO A 91 -7.84 -7.69 -2.12
C PRO A 91 -6.81 -8.21 -1.10
N PHE A 92 -6.95 -7.84 0.18
CA PHE A 92 -5.98 -8.17 1.23
C PHE A 92 -6.04 -9.62 1.73
N ILE A 93 -7.02 -10.42 1.27
CA ILE A 93 -7.16 -11.86 1.59
C ILE A 93 -6.82 -12.68 0.34
N ALA A 94 -5.73 -12.34 -0.36
CA ALA A 94 -5.38 -12.97 -1.61
C ALA A 94 -4.70 -14.34 -1.42
N PRO A 95 -5.12 -15.39 -2.16
CA PRO A 95 -4.36 -16.64 -2.25
C PRO A 95 -3.06 -16.45 -3.07
N PRO A 96 -2.10 -17.40 -3.03
CA PRO A 96 -2.15 -18.69 -2.32
C PRO A 96 -1.83 -18.60 -0.82
N ASP A 97 -1.27 -17.48 -0.36
CA ASP A 97 -0.88 -17.28 1.04
C ASP A 97 -1.62 -16.06 1.61
N ARG A 98 -2.82 -16.32 2.13
CA ARG A 98 -3.69 -15.28 2.68
C ARG A 98 -3.13 -14.68 3.96
N TYR A 99 -2.37 -15.46 4.72
CA TYR A 99 -1.73 -14.99 5.93
C TYR A 99 -0.68 -13.92 5.60
N GLN A 100 0.19 -14.16 4.62
CA GLN A 100 1.13 -13.13 4.16
C GLN A 100 0.45 -11.96 3.46
N SER A 101 -0.60 -12.21 2.68
CA SER A 101 -1.39 -11.15 2.04
C SER A 101 -2.00 -10.18 3.06
N ILE A 102 -2.48 -10.68 4.20
CA ILE A 102 -3.13 -9.83 5.20
C ILE A 102 -2.12 -9.09 6.07
N LEU A 103 -1.01 -9.74 6.41
CA LEU A 103 0.08 -9.14 7.20
C LEU A 103 0.75 -7.98 6.47
N SER A 104 0.82 -8.06 5.14
CA SER A 104 1.44 -7.02 4.31
C SER A 104 0.54 -5.83 4.01
N TRP A 105 -0.75 -5.90 4.38
CA TRP A 105 -1.68 -4.82 4.11
C TRP A 105 -1.54 -3.70 5.15
N PRO A 106 -1.27 -2.45 4.74
CA PRO A 106 -1.09 -1.33 5.66
C PRO A 106 -2.29 -1.14 6.59
N GLY A 107 -2.01 -0.94 7.87
CA GLY A 107 -3.03 -0.67 8.89
C GLY A 107 -3.81 -1.88 9.39
N ILE A 108 -3.61 -3.10 8.84
CA ILE A 108 -4.26 -4.30 9.41
C ILE A 108 -3.52 -4.78 10.66
N VAL A 109 -2.24 -5.13 10.51
CA VAL A 109 -1.39 -5.59 11.62
C VAL A 109 -0.41 -4.48 11.99
N VAL A 110 -0.68 -3.85 13.13
CA VAL A 110 0.07 -2.70 13.66
C VAL A 110 0.48 -2.96 15.11
N LYS A 111 1.43 -2.16 15.63
CA LYS A 111 1.95 -2.32 17.00
C LYS A 111 0.86 -2.22 18.08
N ASN A 112 -0.12 -1.33 17.88
CA ASN A 112 -1.28 -1.21 18.75
C ASN A 112 -2.52 -1.85 18.09
N PRO A 113 -2.93 -3.07 18.49
CA PRO A 113 -4.09 -3.76 17.90
C PRO A 113 -5.37 -2.94 17.85
N ASP A 114 -5.58 -2.00 18.78
CA ASP A 114 -6.76 -1.14 18.79
C ASP A 114 -6.81 -0.12 17.65
N GLU A 115 -5.67 0.15 17.01
CA GLU A 115 -5.56 1.02 15.82
C GLU A 115 -5.76 0.26 14.50
N SER A 116 -5.84 -1.08 14.56
CA SER A 116 -6.06 -1.91 13.38
C SER A 116 -7.32 -1.51 12.61
N LEU A 117 -7.26 -1.51 11.28
CA LEU A 117 -8.42 -1.33 10.41
C LEU A 117 -9.51 -2.39 10.64
N PHE A 118 -9.16 -3.57 11.15
CA PHE A 118 -10.17 -4.54 11.56
C PHE A 118 -10.95 -4.09 12.79
N VAL A 119 -10.30 -3.35 13.69
CA VAL A 119 -10.91 -2.86 14.92
C VAL A 119 -11.62 -1.53 14.70
N THR A 120 -11.08 -0.66 13.86
CA THR A 120 -11.57 0.72 13.69
C THR A 120 -12.52 0.88 12.52
N TYR A 121 -12.35 0.12 11.44
CA TYR A 121 -13.11 0.25 10.19
C TYR A 121 -14.05 -0.92 9.92
N ALA A 122 -13.59 -2.17 10.04
CA ALA A 122 -14.38 -3.37 9.72
C ALA A 122 -15.42 -3.76 10.79
N VAL A 123 -15.92 -2.77 11.53
CA VAL A 123 -16.91 -2.90 12.60
C VAL A 123 -18.16 -2.08 12.27
N MET A 124 -19.30 -2.36 12.92
CA MET A 124 -20.57 -1.68 12.66
C MET A 124 -20.50 -0.16 12.80
N SER A 125 -19.64 0.37 13.67
CA SER A 125 -19.42 1.81 13.83
C SER A 125 -18.39 2.42 12.88
N GLY A 126 -17.61 1.59 12.17
CA GLY A 126 -16.46 2.01 11.38
C GLY A 126 -16.78 2.47 9.95
N GLY A 127 -18.05 2.39 9.53
CA GLY A 127 -18.48 2.83 8.20
C GLY A 127 -18.25 1.81 7.08
N HIS A 128 -17.73 0.62 7.40
CA HIS A 128 -17.65 -0.48 6.45
C HIS A 128 -19.05 -0.99 6.07
N SER A 129 -19.26 -1.16 4.75
CA SER A 129 -20.57 -1.52 4.17
C SER A 129 -20.76 -3.03 3.98
N GLY A 130 -19.69 -3.83 4.13
CA GLY A 130 -19.72 -5.28 4.04
C GLY A 130 -20.12 -5.98 5.34
N THR A 131 -19.80 -7.27 5.45
CA THR A 131 -19.96 -8.01 6.71
C THR A 131 -18.98 -7.44 7.73
N ASN A 132 -19.48 -6.93 8.85
CA ASN A 132 -18.66 -6.41 9.94
C ASN A 132 -18.23 -7.53 10.90
N LEU A 133 -17.02 -7.42 11.45
CA LEU A 133 -16.45 -8.43 12.34
C LEU A 133 -17.22 -8.58 13.65
N ASP A 134 -17.85 -7.48 14.11
CA ASP A 134 -18.69 -7.39 15.30
C ASP A 134 -20.16 -7.68 15.03
N ALA A 135 -20.50 -8.22 13.85
CA ALA A 135 -21.87 -8.59 13.52
C ALA A 135 -22.45 -9.58 14.57
N PRO A 136 -23.74 -9.44 14.95
CA PRO A 136 -24.34 -10.29 15.97
C PRO A 136 -24.25 -11.79 15.62
N ASN A 137 -23.91 -12.61 16.61
CA ASN A 137 -23.79 -14.07 16.54
C ASN A 137 -22.51 -14.61 15.88
N ILE A 138 -21.46 -13.80 15.78
CA ILE A 138 -20.13 -14.25 15.35
C ILE A 138 -19.13 -13.82 16.44
N ASP A 139 -18.30 -14.74 16.92
CA ASP A 139 -17.18 -14.45 17.83
C ASP A 139 -15.91 -14.03 17.07
N LEU A 140 -16.07 -13.61 15.81
CA LEU A 140 -14.96 -13.34 14.89
C LEU A 140 -14.16 -12.11 15.34
N ALA A 141 -14.81 -11.05 15.83
CA ALA A 141 -14.11 -9.88 16.36
C ALA A 141 -13.14 -10.23 17.51
N ASP A 142 -13.56 -11.08 18.44
CA ASP A 142 -12.73 -11.47 19.59
C ASP A 142 -11.53 -12.33 19.13
N ARG A 143 -11.75 -13.29 18.21
CA ARG A 143 -10.68 -14.10 17.64
C ARG A 143 -9.71 -13.29 16.76
N VAL A 144 -10.22 -12.30 16.02
CA VAL A 144 -9.37 -11.38 15.26
C VAL A 144 -8.52 -10.53 16.21
N ARG A 145 -9.08 -10.02 17.30
CA ARG A 145 -8.31 -9.30 18.34
C ARG A 145 -7.23 -10.19 18.96
N GLU A 146 -7.55 -11.43 19.34
CA GLU A 146 -6.57 -12.38 19.87
C GLU A 146 -5.42 -12.63 18.88
N TRP A 147 -5.74 -12.79 17.59
CA TRP A 147 -4.71 -12.91 16.55
C TRP A 147 -3.89 -11.62 16.39
N LEU A 148 -4.52 -10.45 16.35
CA LEU A 148 -3.83 -9.16 16.26
C LEU A 148 -2.91 -8.91 17.46
N ASP A 149 -3.34 -9.28 18.68
CA ASP A 149 -2.52 -9.19 19.88
C ASP A 149 -1.26 -10.07 19.76
N ALA A 150 -1.40 -11.28 19.22
CA ALA A 150 -0.26 -12.18 18.99
C ALA A 150 0.72 -11.64 17.94
N GLU A 151 0.22 -11.08 16.83
CA GLU A 151 1.06 -10.46 15.80
C GLU A 151 1.73 -9.19 16.30
N ALA A 152 1.01 -8.35 17.04
CA ALA A 152 1.53 -7.11 17.61
C ALA A 152 2.62 -7.37 18.64
N ALA A 153 2.49 -8.43 19.44
CA ALA A 153 3.53 -8.87 20.37
C ALA A 153 4.83 -9.31 19.66
N ALA A 154 4.77 -9.64 18.37
CA ALA A 154 5.95 -9.93 17.56
C ALA A 154 6.61 -8.69 16.95
N ILE A 155 5.97 -7.52 17.02
CA ILE A 155 6.55 -6.25 16.59
C ILE A 155 7.38 -5.72 17.76
N SER A 156 8.70 -5.82 17.67
CA SER A 156 9.61 -5.22 18.65
C SER A 156 9.64 -3.69 18.54
N ASP A 157 10.12 -3.05 19.60
CA ASP A 157 10.38 -1.61 19.59
C ASP A 157 11.51 -1.29 18.59
N PRO A 158 11.53 -0.07 18.03
CA PRO A 158 12.61 0.38 17.15
C PRO A 158 13.98 0.23 17.82
N ILE A 159 15.02 0.04 17.01
CA ILE A 159 16.40 -0.13 17.51
C ILE A 159 16.85 1.10 18.30
N GLU A 160 16.47 2.30 17.85
CA GLU A 160 16.78 3.57 18.50
C GLU A 160 15.50 4.40 18.64
N GLU A 161 14.89 4.39 19.84
CA GLU A 161 13.61 5.07 20.11
C GLU A 161 13.67 6.61 19.93
N GLU A 162 14.85 7.23 20.03
CA GLU A 162 15.01 8.68 19.94
C GLU A 162 15.20 9.18 18.50
N GLU A 163 15.48 8.29 17.55
CA GLU A 163 15.69 8.64 16.15
C GLU A 163 14.39 8.55 15.34
N PRO A 164 14.18 9.43 14.34
CA PRO A 164 13.07 9.29 13.40
C PRO A 164 13.06 7.90 12.74
N HIS A 165 11.94 7.18 12.83
CA HIS A 165 11.79 5.85 12.25
C HIS A 165 10.36 5.56 11.84
N VAL A 166 10.22 4.69 10.84
CA VAL A 166 8.92 4.12 10.48
C VAL A 166 8.78 2.75 11.14
N ASP A 167 7.61 2.48 11.71
CA ASP A 167 7.28 1.20 12.31
C ASP A 167 7.58 0.02 11.35
N PRO A 168 8.06 -1.12 11.86
CA PRO A 168 8.41 -2.26 11.03
C PRO A 168 7.21 -2.80 10.22
N ILE A 169 7.38 -2.91 8.92
CA ILE A 169 6.39 -3.48 8.00
C ILE A 169 6.70 -4.96 7.71
N THR A 170 5.69 -5.74 7.32
CA THR A 170 5.92 -7.06 6.73
C THR A 170 6.15 -6.88 5.22
N PRO A 171 7.39 -7.01 4.71
CA PRO A 171 7.64 -6.82 3.29
C PRO A 171 7.05 -7.98 2.48
N ILE A 172 6.55 -7.68 1.29
CA ILE A 172 6.19 -8.69 0.29
C ILE A 172 7.37 -8.95 -0.64
N LEU A 173 7.51 -10.18 -1.12
CA LEU A 173 8.42 -10.44 -2.23
C LEU A 173 7.86 -9.77 -3.50
N GLY A 174 8.69 -8.98 -4.17
CA GLY A 174 8.26 -8.02 -5.18
C GLY A 174 8.17 -6.60 -4.64
N PHE A 175 7.25 -5.80 -5.16
CA PHE A 175 7.22 -4.35 -4.94
C PHE A 175 6.64 -3.97 -3.57
N ASN A 176 7.35 -3.11 -2.85
CA ASN A 176 6.99 -2.54 -1.56
C ASN A 176 7.03 -1.01 -1.62
N ALA A 177 6.28 -0.37 -0.73
CA ALA A 177 6.32 1.06 -0.49
C ALA A 177 6.22 1.33 1.02
N ILE A 178 7.13 2.16 1.54
CA ILE A 178 7.12 2.69 2.89
C ILE A 178 6.79 4.18 2.77
N TYR A 179 5.63 4.59 3.29
CA TYR A 179 5.24 6.00 3.35
C TYR A 179 5.85 6.66 4.58
N LEU A 180 6.29 7.90 4.42
CA LEU A 180 7.00 8.65 5.46
C LEU A 180 6.07 9.54 6.29
N THR A 181 4.77 9.56 5.99
CA THR A 181 3.74 10.26 6.79
C THR A 181 3.81 9.98 8.30
N PRO A 182 4.13 8.77 8.79
CA PRO A 182 4.26 8.53 10.24
C PRO A 182 5.34 9.38 10.92
N LEU A 183 6.28 9.93 10.17
CA LEU A 183 7.36 10.79 10.67
C LEU A 183 6.94 12.26 10.81
N GLY A 184 5.84 12.68 10.17
CA GLY A 184 5.34 14.05 10.21
C GLY A 184 4.41 14.38 9.04
N ASP A 185 3.45 15.28 9.29
CA ASP A 185 2.50 15.79 8.27
C ASP A 185 3.20 16.53 7.13
N ASP A 186 4.41 17.04 7.36
CA ASP A 186 5.26 17.69 6.36
C ASP A 186 5.91 16.69 5.37
N LEU A 187 5.97 15.42 5.73
CA LEU A 187 6.45 14.32 4.88
C LEU A 187 5.29 13.53 4.24
N GLU A 188 4.06 14.04 4.33
CA GLU A 188 2.89 13.38 3.75
C GLU A 188 3.10 13.11 2.26
N GLY A 189 2.92 11.85 1.85
CA GLY A 189 3.00 11.45 0.44
C GLY A 189 4.38 11.09 -0.09
N ILE A 190 5.42 11.45 0.66
CA ILE A 190 6.78 11.00 0.39
C ILE A 190 6.86 9.51 0.71
N ALA A 191 7.50 8.75 -0.17
CA ALA A 191 7.60 7.31 -0.03
C ALA A 191 8.95 6.77 -0.48
N ILE A 192 9.43 5.74 0.21
CA ILE A 192 10.54 4.89 -0.21
C ILE A 192 9.95 3.62 -0.83
N THR A 193 10.29 3.31 -2.07
CA THR A 193 9.85 2.08 -2.74
C THR A 193 11.02 1.18 -3.03
N PHE A 194 10.77 -0.12 -3.11
CA PHE A 194 11.78 -1.12 -3.50
C PHE A 194 11.12 -2.40 -3.97
N SER A 195 11.87 -3.23 -4.67
CA SER A 195 11.52 -4.63 -4.89
C SER A 195 12.34 -5.51 -3.94
N ALA A 196 11.67 -6.45 -3.26
CA ALA A 196 12.31 -7.38 -2.34
C ALA A 196 12.44 -8.78 -2.97
N GLU A 197 13.61 -9.38 -2.85
CA GLU A 197 13.91 -10.72 -3.35
C GLU A 197 14.77 -11.48 -2.33
N LEU A 198 14.38 -12.72 -1.99
CA LEU A 198 15.25 -13.59 -1.20
C LEU A 198 16.47 -14.00 -2.03
N LEU A 199 17.66 -13.69 -1.54
CA LEU A 199 18.90 -14.22 -2.10
C LEU A 199 19.22 -15.60 -1.53
N THR A 200 18.97 -15.77 -0.23
CA THR A 200 19.06 -17.03 0.50
C THR A 200 17.94 -17.09 1.55
N GLU A 201 17.86 -18.18 2.32
CA GLU A 201 16.94 -18.27 3.45
C GLU A 201 17.22 -17.23 4.56
N ASN A 202 18.46 -16.71 4.62
CA ASN A 202 18.91 -15.74 5.64
C ASN A 202 19.37 -14.41 5.02
N SER A 203 18.99 -14.12 3.78
CA SER A 203 19.31 -12.81 3.19
C SER A 203 18.27 -12.35 2.19
N ILE A 204 17.92 -11.07 2.29
CA ILE A 204 16.99 -10.39 1.39
C ILE A 204 17.71 -9.25 0.68
N LYS A 205 17.45 -9.12 -0.62
CA LYS A 205 17.89 -8.02 -1.46
C LYS A 205 16.73 -7.06 -1.64
N LEU A 206 16.97 -5.78 -1.38
CA LEU A 206 16.07 -4.68 -1.73
C LEU A 206 16.69 -3.97 -2.94
N ASN A 207 16.10 -4.09 -4.12
CA ASN A 207 16.59 -3.47 -5.35
C ASN A 207 15.60 -2.43 -5.88
N ASN A 208 16.08 -1.55 -6.77
CA ASN A 208 15.31 -0.41 -7.26
C ASN A 208 14.79 0.42 -6.07
N LEU A 209 15.66 0.61 -5.07
CA LEU A 209 15.32 1.34 -3.87
C LEU A 209 15.29 2.84 -4.20
N GLN A 210 14.10 3.42 -4.23
CA GLN A 210 13.86 4.77 -4.71
C GLN A 210 13.13 5.61 -3.68
N ILE A 211 13.48 6.89 -3.61
CA ILE A 211 12.71 7.91 -2.91
C ILE A 211 11.83 8.65 -3.92
N HIS A 212 10.58 8.87 -3.55
CA HIS A 212 9.61 9.62 -4.34
C HIS A 212 9.10 10.79 -3.52
N THR A 213 9.36 12.00 -4.00
CA THR A 213 8.90 13.25 -3.38
C THR A 213 7.60 13.75 -4.03
N THR A 214 6.97 14.77 -3.42
CA THR A 214 5.70 15.34 -3.92
C THR A 214 5.96 16.59 -4.78
N SER A 215 4.92 17.16 -5.41
CA SER A 215 5.03 18.49 -6.08
C SER A 215 5.48 19.59 -5.14
N ALA A 216 5.11 19.49 -3.87
CA ALA A 216 5.23 20.57 -2.90
C ALA A 216 6.44 20.41 -1.98
N THR A 217 6.88 19.17 -1.76
CA THR A 217 7.86 18.85 -0.71
C THR A 217 8.87 17.82 -1.21
N GLY A 218 10.15 18.21 -1.19
CA GLY A 218 11.31 17.33 -1.27
C GLY A 218 11.69 16.79 0.11
N VAL A 219 12.80 16.06 0.22
CA VAL A 219 13.27 15.52 1.51
C VAL A 219 14.79 15.56 1.61
N HIS A 220 15.30 15.91 2.79
CA HIS A 220 16.70 15.73 3.18
C HIS A 220 16.79 14.49 4.06
N ILE A 221 17.64 13.53 3.67
CA ILE A 221 17.84 12.27 4.39
C ILE A 221 19.31 12.15 4.78
N VAL A 222 19.56 11.87 6.06
CA VAL A 222 20.89 11.56 6.60
C VAL A 222 20.86 10.19 7.26
N HIS A 223 21.85 9.36 6.89
CA HIS A 223 22.11 8.04 7.47
C HIS A 223 20.85 7.18 7.66
N PRO A 224 20.15 6.79 6.57
CA PRO A 224 19.04 5.85 6.68
C PRO A 224 19.54 4.46 7.05
N VAL A 225 18.97 3.85 8.08
CA VAL A 225 19.35 2.52 8.56
C VAL A 225 18.18 1.56 8.40
N PHE A 226 18.33 0.57 7.52
CA PHE A 226 17.40 -0.56 7.47
C PHE A 226 17.63 -1.48 8.66
N ALA A 227 16.54 -2.02 9.19
CA ALA A 227 16.56 -2.93 10.33
C ALA A 227 15.65 -4.13 10.08
N VAL A 228 16.15 -5.31 10.44
CA VAL A 228 15.41 -6.57 10.42
C VAL A 228 14.90 -6.85 11.82
N TYR A 229 13.61 -7.15 11.94
CA TYR A 229 12.96 -7.47 13.21
C TYR A 229 12.44 -8.91 13.13
N PRO A 230 13.27 -9.91 13.51
CA PRO A 230 12.81 -11.28 13.55
C PRO A 230 11.68 -11.43 14.57
N LYS A 231 10.78 -12.37 14.30
CA LYS A 231 9.59 -12.59 15.10
C LYS A 231 9.92 -12.82 16.58
N GLY A 232 9.40 -11.95 17.45
CA GLY A 232 9.60 -12.03 18.90
C GLY A 232 11.04 -11.77 19.38
N LYS A 233 11.88 -11.16 18.55
CA LYS A 233 13.23 -10.72 18.91
C LYS A 233 13.36 -9.21 18.72
N ASP A 234 14.37 -8.63 19.36
CA ASP A 234 14.75 -7.24 19.14
C ASP A 234 15.21 -7.03 17.68
N GLY A 235 15.01 -5.82 17.17
CA GLY A 235 15.50 -5.41 15.87
C GLY A 235 17.02 -5.48 15.77
N SER A 236 17.52 -5.81 14.58
CA SER A 236 18.94 -5.80 14.24
C SER A 236 19.15 -4.94 12.99
N ALA A 237 19.96 -3.90 13.13
CA ALA A 237 20.30 -2.99 12.04
C ALA A 237 21.05 -3.73 10.94
N ASP A 238 21.05 -3.16 9.73
CA ASP A 238 21.87 -3.61 8.60
C ASP A 238 23.33 -3.80 9.06
N PRO A 239 23.86 -5.05 9.07
CA PRO A 239 25.21 -5.32 9.58
C PRO A 239 26.32 -4.62 8.80
N VAL A 240 26.05 -4.19 7.57
CA VAL A 240 27.02 -3.48 6.71
C VAL A 240 26.92 -1.97 6.91
N ASP A 241 25.79 -1.49 7.44
CA ASP A 241 25.42 -0.08 7.46
C ASP A 241 25.56 0.55 6.06
N SER A 242 24.74 0.04 5.13
CA SER A 242 24.85 0.33 3.68
C SER A 242 24.80 1.83 3.33
N PHE A 243 24.30 2.67 4.25
CA PHE A 243 24.15 4.11 4.06
C PHE A 243 24.84 4.96 5.14
N ALA A 244 25.86 4.42 5.83
CA ALA A 244 26.61 5.11 6.90
C ALA A 244 27.12 6.53 6.59
N GLY A 245 27.22 6.89 5.30
CA GLY A 245 27.69 8.21 4.85
C GLY A 245 26.71 8.94 3.93
N LEU A 246 25.46 8.49 3.86
CA LEU A 246 24.45 9.15 3.04
C LEU A 246 24.01 10.45 3.73
N ASP A 247 24.11 11.56 3.00
CA ASP A 247 23.55 12.87 3.32
C ASP A 247 23.10 13.43 1.98
N GLU A 248 21.83 13.18 1.62
CA GLU A 248 21.30 13.48 0.29
C GLU A 248 20.01 14.28 0.39
N ARG A 249 19.87 15.25 -0.52
CA ARG A 249 18.67 16.07 -0.68
C ARG A 249 18.00 15.69 -1.99
N TYR A 250 16.73 15.33 -1.90
CA TYR A 250 15.88 15.01 -3.04
C TYR A 250 14.90 16.16 -3.21
N GLY A 251 15.03 16.87 -4.33
CA GLY A 251 14.16 18.00 -4.65
C GLY A 251 12.70 17.58 -4.83
N GLU A 252 11.82 18.57 -4.85
CA GLU A 252 10.41 18.38 -5.17
C GLU A 252 10.25 17.70 -6.54
N ASN A 253 9.20 16.89 -6.65
CA ASN A 253 8.82 16.24 -7.88
C ASN A 253 9.93 15.34 -8.47
N THR A 254 10.56 14.52 -7.62
CA THR A 254 11.61 13.59 -8.01
C THR A 254 11.26 12.16 -7.66
N SER A 255 11.74 11.25 -8.51
CA SER A 255 11.87 9.82 -8.24
C SER A 255 13.34 9.49 -8.48
N SER A 256 14.07 9.14 -7.43
CA SER A 256 15.52 8.96 -7.51
C SER A 256 15.96 7.77 -6.68
N ASP A 257 17.07 7.15 -7.06
CA ASP A 257 17.63 6.06 -6.27
C ASP A 257 18.08 6.59 -4.91
N LEU A 258 17.72 5.88 -3.83
CA LEU A 258 18.26 6.15 -2.50
C LEU A 258 19.69 5.61 -2.44
N GLY A 259 20.66 6.52 -2.41
CA GLY A 259 22.08 6.18 -2.57
C GLY A 259 22.36 5.43 -3.88
N VAL A 260 22.68 4.14 -3.79
CA VAL A 260 22.94 3.29 -4.98
C VAL A 260 21.73 2.47 -5.45
N GLY A 261 20.57 2.66 -4.84
CA GLY A 261 19.34 1.95 -5.21
C GLY A 261 19.30 0.46 -4.85
N LEU A 262 20.18 0.01 -3.95
CA LEU A 262 20.35 -1.38 -3.58
C LEU A 262 20.78 -1.54 -2.11
N VAL A 263 20.14 -2.48 -1.41
CA VAL A 263 20.57 -2.96 -0.08
C VAL A 263 20.52 -4.49 -0.06
N ILE A 264 21.46 -5.11 0.66
CA ILE A 264 21.42 -6.54 0.95
C ILE A 264 21.49 -6.74 2.46
N LEU A 265 20.39 -7.19 3.05
CA LEU A 265 20.31 -7.46 4.48
C LEU A 265 20.68 -8.92 4.71
N THR A 266 21.84 -9.15 5.33
CA THR A 266 22.42 -10.48 5.57
C THR A 266 22.04 -11.11 6.91
N ASN A 267 21.28 -10.36 7.72
CA ASN A 267 20.68 -10.77 8.98
C ASN A 267 19.18 -11.09 8.83
N TRP A 268 18.68 -11.26 7.60
CA TRP A 268 17.28 -11.60 7.36
C TRP A 268 16.92 -12.94 8.00
N GLU A 269 15.72 -13.02 8.60
CA GLU A 269 15.11 -14.27 9.04
C GLU A 269 13.74 -14.43 8.37
N PRO A 270 13.27 -15.65 8.07
CA PRO A 270 11.92 -15.86 7.56
C PRO A 270 10.87 -15.20 8.46
N GLU A 271 9.87 -14.57 7.84
CA GLU A 271 8.77 -13.84 8.52
C GLU A 271 9.22 -12.61 9.34
N ALA A 272 10.49 -12.19 9.25
CA ALA A 272 10.93 -10.95 9.87
C ALA A 272 10.20 -9.74 9.27
N LYS A 273 10.09 -8.68 10.09
CA LYS A 273 9.64 -7.36 9.63
C LYS A 273 10.83 -6.51 9.23
N LEU A 274 10.58 -5.52 8.39
CA LEU A 274 11.55 -4.56 7.91
C LEU A 274 11.17 -3.17 8.41
N GLY A 275 12.06 -2.53 9.15
CA GLY A 275 11.94 -1.12 9.51
C GLY A 275 13.04 -0.27 8.87
N ILE A 276 12.86 1.04 8.95
CA ILE A 276 13.86 2.02 8.54
C ILE A 276 13.89 3.17 9.56
N GLY A 277 15.08 3.49 10.05
CA GLY A 277 15.39 4.65 10.88
C GLY A 277 16.28 5.64 10.16
N PHE A 278 16.44 6.84 10.71
CA PHE A 278 17.23 7.92 10.14
C PHE A 278 17.93 8.71 11.26
N GLU A 279 19.18 9.12 11.04
CA GLU A 279 19.78 10.16 11.91
C GLU A 279 19.02 11.49 11.75
N LEU A 280 18.67 11.83 10.51
CA LEU A 280 17.83 12.99 10.18
C LEU A 280 16.96 12.68 8.98
N ILE A 281 15.70 13.09 9.09
CA ILE A 281 14.82 13.22 7.94
C ILE A 281 13.90 14.43 8.12
N GLU A 282 13.94 15.34 7.16
CA GLU A 282 13.19 16.60 7.22
C GLU A 282 12.73 17.05 5.82
N PRO A 283 11.63 17.82 5.73
CA PRO A 283 11.20 18.38 4.46
C PRO A 283 12.28 19.29 3.86
N TYR A 284 12.45 19.20 2.55
CA TYR A 284 13.39 20.01 1.78
C TYR A 284 12.68 20.68 0.61
N SER A 285 13.13 21.89 0.23
CA SER A 285 12.63 22.58 -0.96
C SER A 285 13.80 23.27 -1.66
N ASP A 286 13.96 23.10 -2.97
CA ASP A 286 14.98 23.82 -3.75
C ASP A 286 14.70 25.34 -3.81
N ALA A 287 13.45 25.75 -3.55
CA ALA A 287 13.03 27.15 -3.53
C ALA A 287 13.62 27.98 -2.38
N SER A 288 14.17 27.34 -1.34
CA SER A 288 14.64 28.02 -0.12
C SER A 288 16.00 28.72 -0.30
N GLY A 289 16.73 28.48 -1.39
CA GLY A 289 17.91 29.27 -1.75
C GLY A 289 19.07 29.23 -0.74
N GLU A 290 19.08 28.25 0.16
CA GLU A 290 20.21 28.06 1.08
C GLU A 290 21.33 27.36 0.34
N GLY A 291 22.27 28.17 -0.16
CA GLY A 291 23.49 27.70 -0.81
C GLY A 291 24.33 26.85 0.14
N GLY A 292 24.16 25.54 0.08
CA GLY A 292 25.01 24.53 0.70
C GLY A 292 25.50 23.56 -0.37
N GLY A 293 26.69 23.79 -0.92
CA GLY A 293 27.26 22.96 -1.97
C GLY A 293 27.67 21.58 -1.45
N GLY A 294 27.22 20.53 -2.12
CA GLY A 294 27.70 19.17 -1.90
C GLY A 294 26.92 18.10 -2.64
N GLY A 295 27.32 17.82 -3.90
CA GLY A 295 27.29 16.47 -4.46
C GLY A 295 25.97 15.93 -5.02
N GLY A 296 25.74 16.17 -6.32
CA GLY A 296 25.45 15.08 -7.26
C GLY A 296 24.04 14.47 -7.28
N GLY A 297 23.06 15.18 -7.83
CA GLY A 297 21.77 14.56 -8.16
C GLY A 297 20.78 15.49 -8.85
N GLY A 298 21.25 16.47 -9.62
CA GLY A 298 20.37 17.38 -10.37
C GLY A 298 19.67 16.67 -11.52
N GLY A 299 18.62 15.91 -11.20
CA GLY A 299 17.65 15.44 -12.18
C GLY A 299 16.90 16.65 -12.77
N PRO A 300 16.73 16.74 -14.09
CA PRO A 300 15.84 17.74 -14.67
C PRO A 300 14.43 17.42 -14.20
N GLY A 301 13.90 18.20 -13.25
CA GLY A 301 12.47 18.33 -13.01
C GLY A 301 11.80 18.90 -14.27
N GLY A 302 11.81 18.11 -15.34
CA GLY A 302 11.18 18.42 -16.60
C GLY A 302 9.68 18.36 -16.38
N GLY A 303 8.98 19.40 -16.85
CA GLY A 303 7.53 19.40 -16.91
C GLY A 303 6.98 18.23 -17.71
N CYS A 304 5.67 18.22 -17.97
CA CYS A 304 5.05 17.19 -18.80
C CYS A 304 5.54 17.35 -20.26
N ASN A 305 6.52 16.55 -20.69
CA ASN A 305 7.12 16.71 -22.01
C ASN A 305 6.13 16.32 -23.12
N ALA A 306 5.20 15.44 -22.81
CA ALA A 306 4.19 14.90 -23.71
C ALA A 306 2.77 15.23 -23.23
N LEU A 307 2.51 16.50 -22.88
CA LEU A 307 1.21 16.94 -22.36
C LEU A 307 0.04 16.62 -23.28
N ALA A 308 0.22 16.73 -24.60
CA ALA A 308 -0.84 16.39 -25.56
C ALA A 308 -1.21 14.90 -25.50
N GLU A 309 -0.21 14.02 -25.39
CA GLU A 309 -0.38 12.58 -25.24
C GLU A 309 -0.96 12.22 -23.86
N PHE A 310 -0.55 12.92 -22.80
CA PHE A 310 -1.14 12.79 -21.47
C PHE A 310 -2.64 13.12 -21.51
N GLU A 311 -3.01 14.29 -22.02
CA GLU A 311 -4.40 14.75 -22.10
C GLU A 311 -5.27 13.82 -22.97
N ALA A 312 -4.72 13.32 -24.08
CA ALA A 312 -5.46 12.48 -25.02
C ALA A 312 -5.63 11.03 -24.54
N ASN A 313 -4.62 10.46 -23.87
CA ASN A 313 -4.58 9.02 -23.57
C ASN A 313 -4.66 8.72 -22.08
N ALA A 314 -3.81 9.35 -21.26
CA ALA A 314 -3.65 8.99 -19.85
C ALA A 314 -4.70 9.67 -18.96
N LYS A 315 -4.92 10.97 -19.12
CA LYS A 315 -5.86 11.77 -18.33
C LYS A 315 -7.28 11.16 -18.27
N PRO A 316 -7.91 10.71 -19.37
CA PRO A 316 -9.24 10.11 -19.29
C PRO A 316 -9.28 8.83 -18.45
N GLN A 317 -8.17 8.09 -18.41
CA GLN A 317 -8.08 6.87 -17.60
C GLN A 317 -7.92 7.19 -16.11
N PHE A 318 -7.08 8.18 -15.76
CA PHE A 318 -6.93 8.64 -14.39
C PHE A 318 -8.21 9.29 -13.85
N ASP A 319 -8.88 10.11 -14.66
CA ASP A 319 -10.17 10.72 -14.32
C ASP A 319 -11.23 9.66 -13.99
N GLN A 320 -11.33 8.62 -14.82
CA GLN A 320 -12.33 7.58 -14.64
C GLN A 320 -12.08 6.68 -13.42
N ARG A 321 -10.81 6.46 -13.03
CA ARG A 321 -10.43 5.34 -12.15
C ARG A 321 -9.75 5.75 -10.86
N CYS A 322 -8.99 6.85 -10.88
CA CYS A 322 -8.10 7.23 -9.79
C CYS A 322 -8.57 8.52 -9.12
N PHE A 323 -9.23 9.40 -9.86
CA PHE A 323 -9.60 10.73 -9.40
C PHE A 323 -10.55 10.74 -8.18
N SER A 324 -11.40 9.74 -8.01
CA SER A 324 -12.26 9.67 -6.81
C SER A 324 -11.47 9.60 -5.49
N CYS A 325 -10.25 9.07 -5.53
CA CYS A 325 -9.34 9.02 -4.37
C CYS A 325 -8.31 10.14 -4.44
N HIS A 326 -7.64 10.28 -5.59
CA HIS A 326 -6.51 11.20 -5.77
C HIS A 326 -6.91 12.64 -6.12
N GLY A 327 -8.20 12.92 -6.35
CA GLY A 327 -8.71 14.23 -6.73
C GLY A 327 -9.00 15.19 -5.56
N GLY A 328 -8.45 14.93 -4.36
CA GLY A 328 -8.58 15.79 -3.18
C GLY A 328 -9.49 15.27 -2.06
N GLY A 329 -10.19 14.16 -2.26
CA GLY A 329 -11.12 13.60 -1.27
C GLY A 329 -10.47 12.71 -0.20
N ASN A 330 -9.25 12.23 -0.44
CA ASN A 330 -8.52 11.32 0.43
C ASN A 330 -7.09 11.85 0.60
N GLY A 331 -6.80 12.42 1.77
CA GLY A 331 -5.51 13.07 2.09
C GLY A 331 -4.31 12.21 1.72
N GLN A 332 -4.29 10.96 2.22
CA GLN A 332 -3.22 10.00 1.94
C GLN A 332 -3.03 9.73 0.44
N ALA A 333 -4.13 9.58 -0.32
CA ALA A 333 -4.05 9.36 -1.76
C ALA A 333 -3.50 10.59 -2.49
N THR A 334 -4.00 11.80 -2.16
CA THR A 334 -3.49 13.05 -2.73
C THR A 334 -2.03 13.30 -2.39
N ALA A 335 -1.62 12.97 -1.18
CA ALA A 335 -0.23 13.14 -0.79
C ALA A 335 0.68 12.22 -1.62
N ALA A 336 0.29 10.94 -1.78
CA ALA A 336 1.05 10.00 -2.59
C ALA A 336 1.13 10.44 -4.07
N VAL A 337 -0.01 10.78 -4.67
CA VAL A 337 -0.13 11.32 -6.03
C VAL A 337 -1.29 12.29 -6.08
N ASP A 338 -1.00 13.58 -6.21
CA ASP A 338 -2.04 14.59 -6.29
C ASP A 338 -2.61 14.70 -7.71
N MET A 339 -3.92 14.46 -7.83
CA MET A 339 -4.68 14.63 -9.06
C MET A 339 -5.79 15.67 -8.91
N SER A 340 -5.82 16.49 -7.84
CA SER A 340 -6.88 17.49 -7.61
C SER A 340 -7.00 18.48 -8.76
N ASP A 341 -5.88 18.73 -9.43
CA ASP A 341 -5.77 19.63 -10.57
C ASP A 341 -5.88 18.95 -11.93
N LEU A 342 -6.27 17.66 -12.00
CA LEU A 342 -6.30 16.90 -13.25
C LEU A 342 -7.09 17.63 -14.35
N ASP A 343 -8.23 18.23 -14.03
CA ASP A 343 -9.07 18.99 -14.97
C ASP A 343 -8.66 20.45 -15.14
N THR A 344 -8.21 21.11 -14.07
CA THR A 344 -7.95 22.56 -14.02
C THR A 344 -6.54 22.91 -14.50
N ASN A 345 -5.58 22.03 -14.27
CA ASN A 345 -4.19 22.16 -14.65
C ASN A 345 -3.57 20.78 -14.95
N PRO A 346 -3.90 20.16 -16.10
CA PRO A 346 -3.43 18.82 -16.46
C PRO A 346 -1.90 18.70 -16.55
N ASP A 347 -1.19 19.81 -16.79
CA ASP A 347 0.28 19.84 -16.78
C ASP A 347 0.84 19.54 -15.38
N ALA A 348 0.28 20.16 -14.33
CA ALA A 348 0.67 19.89 -12.95
C ALA A 348 0.38 18.44 -12.54
N ALA A 349 -0.81 17.93 -12.88
CA ALA A 349 -1.17 16.53 -12.59
C ALA A 349 -0.29 15.54 -13.35
N CYS A 350 0.05 15.83 -14.61
CA CYS A 350 0.98 15.01 -15.39
C CYS A 350 2.35 14.91 -14.71
N VAL A 351 2.88 16.05 -14.27
CA VAL A 351 4.18 16.14 -13.57
C VAL A 351 4.18 15.31 -12.28
N GLN A 352 3.08 15.31 -11.52
CA GLN A 352 2.91 14.43 -10.34
C GLN A 352 2.91 12.95 -10.68
N ILE A 353 2.11 12.57 -11.68
CA ILE A 353 1.99 11.17 -12.11
C ILE A 353 3.30 10.67 -12.70
N ARG A 354 4.06 11.55 -13.38
CA ARG A 354 5.36 11.23 -13.98
C ARG A 354 6.38 10.75 -12.94
N ASN A 355 6.29 11.17 -11.68
CA ASN A 355 7.17 10.67 -10.61
C ASN A 355 6.89 9.22 -10.19
N ARG A 356 5.84 8.61 -10.74
CA ARG A 356 5.38 7.26 -10.42
C ARG A 356 5.44 6.32 -11.62
N VAL A 357 6.04 6.78 -12.72
CA VAL A 357 6.26 5.97 -13.93
C VAL A 357 7.74 5.74 -14.18
N ASN A 358 8.04 4.60 -14.79
CA ASN A 358 9.39 4.26 -15.23
C ASN A 358 9.48 4.53 -16.74
N LEU A 359 10.20 5.57 -17.13
CA LEU A 359 10.32 6.00 -18.54
C LEU A 359 11.15 5.00 -19.38
N ASP A 360 12.11 4.32 -18.77
CA ASP A 360 12.96 3.34 -19.47
C ASP A 360 12.23 2.01 -19.70
N THR A 361 11.39 1.61 -18.75
CA THR A 361 10.65 0.36 -18.75
C THR A 361 9.21 0.61 -18.30
N PRO A 362 8.33 1.11 -19.19
CA PRO A 362 6.97 1.52 -18.83
C PRO A 362 6.18 0.47 -18.05
N ALA A 363 6.31 -0.81 -18.42
CA ALA A 363 5.63 -1.91 -17.73
C ALA A 363 6.03 -2.09 -16.24
N GLN A 364 7.17 -1.54 -15.82
CA GLN A 364 7.64 -1.53 -14.43
C GLN A 364 7.27 -0.24 -13.68
N SER A 365 6.41 0.61 -14.25
CA SER A 365 5.89 1.79 -13.56
C SER A 365 5.12 1.43 -12.29
N GLN A 366 5.36 2.17 -11.21
CA GLN A 366 4.68 1.95 -9.91
C GLN A 366 3.16 1.95 -10.07
N ILE A 367 2.61 2.84 -10.89
CA ILE A 367 1.16 2.91 -11.13
C ILE A 367 0.58 1.63 -11.74
N PHE A 368 1.35 0.83 -12.47
CA PHE A 368 0.90 -0.45 -13.01
C PHE A 368 1.08 -1.58 -11.99
N ILE A 369 2.22 -1.61 -11.30
CA ILE A 369 2.52 -2.63 -10.31
C ILE A 369 1.54 -2.56 -9.13
N THR A 370 1.29 -1.35 -8.63
CA THR A 370 0.40 -1.12 -7.49
C THR A 370 -1.06 -1.42 -7.81
N THR A 371 -1.51 -1.19 -9.05
CA THR A 371 -2.92 -1.39 -9.43
C THR A 371 -3.20 -2.71 -10.16
N ASP A 372 -2.18 -3.54 -10.43
CA ASP A 372 -2.34 -4.84 -11.09
C ASP A 372 -3.33 -5.73 -10.32
N PRO A 373 -4.46 -6.13 -10.94
CA PRO A 373 -5.48 -6.97 -10.32
C PRO A 373 -4.98 -8.36 -9.86
N GLY A 374 -3.90 -8.85 -10.47
CA GLY A 374 -3.24 -10.10 -10.07
C GLY A 374 -1.97 -9.90 -9.23
N GLY A 375 -1.57 -8.65 -9.00
CA GLY A 375 -0.38 -8.29 -8.25
C GLY A 375 -0.63 -8.23 -6.74
N ASN A 376 0.42 -8.49 -5.96
CA ASN A 376 0.40 -8.49 -4.50
C ASN A 376 0.69 -7.12 -3.85
N ALA A 377 1.07 -6.11 -4.64
CA ALA A 377 1.36 -4.77 -4.13
C ALA A 377 0.17 -4.19 -3.35
N ALA A 378 0.42 -3.65 -2.17
CA ALA A 378 -0.61 -3.00 -1.35
C ALA A 378 -1.06 -1.69 -2.00
N HIS A 379 -2.29 -1.69 -2.54
CA HIS A 379 -2.98 -0.50 -3.01
C HIS A 379 -4.49 -0.74 -2.89
N PRO A 380 -5.26 0.21 -2.34
CA PRO A 380 -6.68 0.01 -2.06
C PRO A 380 -7.55 0.00 -3.31
N PHE A 381 -6.98 0.07 -4.52
CA PHE A 381 -7.66 -0.06 -5.81
C PHE A 381 -6.93 -1.00 -6.75
N LYS A 382 -7.66 -1.98 -7.31
CA LYS A 382 -7.14 -3.08 -8.13
C LYS A 382 -8.06 -3.43 -9.32
N PHE A 383 -8.76 -2.42 -9.85
CA PHE A 383 -9.74 -2.57 -10.93
C PHE A 383 -10.83 -3.64 -10.66
N GLY A 384 -11.20 -3.88 -9.40
CA GLY A 384 -12.12 -4.97 -9.02
C GLY A 384 -11.74 -6.33 -9.62
N GLY A 385 -10.45 -6.64 -9.75
CA GLY A 385 -9.98 -7.89 -10.35
C GLY A 385 -10.07 -7.95 -11.89
N ASN A 386 -10.51 -6.89 -12.57
CA ASN A 386 -10.80 -6.92 -14.01
C ASN A 386 -9.54 -6.65 -14.85
N ALA A 387 -8.88 -7.74 -15.27
CA ALA A 387 -7.70 -7.67 -16.13
C ALA A 387 -7.92 -6.92 -17.46
N GLY A 388 -9.14 -6.93 -18.03
CA GLY A 388 -9.44 -6.21 -19.27
C GLY A 388 -9.45 -4.68 -19.08
N GLN A 389 -10.01 -4.22 -17.96
CA GLN A 389 -9.99 -2.80 -17.60
C GLN A 389 -8.57 -2.35 -17.25
N PHE A 390 -7.83 -3.15 -16.49
CA PHE A 390 -6.42 -2.88 -16.20
C PHE A 390 -5.57 -2.79 -17.48
N ASN A 391 -5.71 -3.73 -18.41
CA ASN A 391 -4.97 -3.67 -19.69
C ASN A 391 -5.34 -2.41 -20.49
N THR A 392 -6.61 -2.00 -20.51
CA THR A 392 -7.04 -0.77 -21.19
C THR A 392 -6.38 0.46 -20.56
N PHE A 393 -6.37 0.55 -19.23
CA PHE A 393 -5.68 1.59 -18.49
C PHE A 393 -4.18 1.59 -18.81
N ARG A 394 -3.53 0.43 -18.67
CA ARG A 394 -2.09 0.27 -18.89
C ARG A 394 -1.69 0.67 -20.30
N ASP A 395 -2.39 0.20 -21.32
CA ASP A 395 -2.01 0.45 -22.72
C ASP A 395 -2.16 1.94 -23.09
N ALA A 396 -3.22 2.60 -22.60
CA ALA A 396 -3.43 4.04 -22.81
C ALA A 396 -2.39 4.89 -22.07
N VAL A 397 -2.07 4.56 -20.81
CA VAL A 397 -1.06 5.28 -20.04
C VAL A 397 0.34 5.01 -20.58
N THR A 398 0.64 3.79 -21.03
CA THR A 398 1.92 3.44 -21.69
C THR A 398 2.14 4.27 -22.96
N THR A 399 1.08 4.54 -23.71
CA THR A 399 1.17 5.42 -24.91
C THR A 399 1.68 6.81 -24.55
N TRP A 400 1.30 7.35 -23.39
CA TRP A 400 1.84 8.62 -22.90
C TRP A 400 3.27 8.46 -22.37
N ILE A 401 3.55 7.44 -21.55
CA ILE A 401 4.89 7.20 -20.98
C ILE A 401 5.94 7.06 -22.09
N GLU A 402 5.63 6.36 -23.18
CA GLU A 402 6.55 6.20 -24.33
C GLU A 402 6.80 7.50 -25.11
N ALA A 403 5.97 8.53 -24.90
CA ALA A 403 6.13 9.86 -25.51
C ALA A 403 6.89 10.85 -24.61
N GLU A 404 6.96 10.60 -23.30
CA GLU A 404 7.75 11.36 -22.30
C GLU A 404 9.26 11.14 -22.45
#